data_AF-A0A4S8MLR8-F1
#
_entry.id   AF-A0A4S8MLR8-F1
#
_cell.length_a   1.000
_cell.length_b   1.000
_cell.length_c   1.000
_cell.angle_alpha   90.00
_cell.angle_beta   90.00
_cell.angle_gamma   90.00
#
_symmetry.space_group_name_H-M   'P 1'
#
loop_
_entity.id
_entity.type
_entity.pdbx_description
1 polymer ?
#
loop_
_entity_poly.entity_id
_entity_poly.type
_entity_poly.pdbx_seq_one_letter_code
_entity_poly.pdbx_strand_id
1 'polypeptide(L)'
;LSKKFRTEPIAIHRMEEGRKTQVQPLGTNAKNEMSTQGMKRAIIDFDEQKGLQPDAFKDMLDWYSGDGGSFAAMLRVRKYGCIAQTLREEDIQENYESMTGKIFTCELWHMRATCLNSLAANHYGH
;
A
#
# COMPACT_ATOMS: atom_id res chain seq x y z
N LEU A 1 -5.87 -25.46 -10.30
CA LEU A 1 -4.45 -25.16 -10.61
C LEU A 1 -3.69 -26.45 -10.91
N SER A 2 -3.03 -26.54 -12.07
CA SER A 2 -2.30 -27.72 -12.58
C SER A 2 -1.15 -28.17 -11.67
N LYS A 3 -0.93 -29.49 -11.53
CA LYS A 3 0.21 -30.10 -10.78
C LYS A 3 1.57 -29.57 -11.25
N LYS A 4 1.66 -29.09 -12.51
CA LYS A 4 2.87 -28.57 -13.15
C LYS A 4 3.45 -27.31 -12.47
N PHE A 5 2.62 -26.55 -11.74
CA PHE A 5 3.06 -25.36 -10.99
C PHE A 5 3.50 -25.68 -9.55
N ARG A 6 3.50 -26.95 -9.15
CA ARG A 6 3.84 -27.40 -7.78
C ARG A 6 5.21 -28.09 -7.69
N THR A 7 5.99 -28.08 -8.76
CA THR A 7 7.31 -28.71 -8.84
C THR A 7 8.39 -27.66 -8.98
N GLU A 8 9.54 -27.88 -8.35
CA GLU A 8 10.76 -27.07 -8.56
C GLU A 8 11.09 -26.99 -10.07
N PRO A 9 11.63 -25.85 -10.55
CA PRO A 9 11.97 -24.61 -9.84
C PRO A 9 10.80 -23.61 -9.77
N ILE A 10 9.60 -24.01 -10.22
CA ILE A 10 8.45 -23.11 -10.38
C ILE A 10 7.72 -22.90 -9.04
N ALA A 11 7.80 -23.89 -8.15
CA ALA A 11 7.13 -23.87 -6.86
C ALA A 11 7.68 -22.74 -5.97
N ILE A 12 7.00 -21.60 -5.94
CA ILE A 12 7.20 -20.59 -4.89
C ILE A 12 6.78 -21.25 -3.58
N HIS A 13 7.64 -21.18 -2.56
CA HIS A 13 7.44 -21.78 -1.24
C HIS A 13 5.98 -21.62 -0.77
N ARG A 14 5.29 -22.74 -0.58
CA ARG A 14 3.88 -22.75 -0.18
C ARG A 14 3.78 -22.11 1.20
N MET A 15 2.80 -21.23 1.41
CA MET A 15 2.46 -20.78 2.77
C MET A 15 2.29 -21.99 3.68
N GLU A 16 2.88 -21.91 4.88
CA GLU A 16 2.89 -23.01 5.85
C GLU A 16 1.48 -23.59 6.05
N GLU A 17 1.40 -24.91 6.12
CA GLU A 17 0.14 -25.61 6.32
C GLU A 17 -0.47 -25.21 7.67
N GLY A 18 -1.68 -24.64 7.64
CA GLY A 18 -2.36 -24.11 8.83
C GLY A 18 -2.20 -22.60 9.06
N ARG A 19 -1.33 -21.91 8.32
CA ARG A 19 -1.22 -20.44 8.40
C ARG A 19 -2.46 -19.78 7.79
N LYS A 20 -3.39 -19.36 8.66
CA LYS A 20 -4.58 -18.58 8.30
C LYS A 20 -4.25 -17.11 8.45
N THR A 21 -4.23 -16.36 7.35
CA THR A 21 -4.21 -14.90 7.40
C THR A 21 -5.56 -14.42 7.90
N GLN A 22 -5.58 -13.68 9.01
CA GLN A 22 -6.78 -12.95 9.42
C GLN A 22 -6.84 -11.65 8.62
N VAL A 23 -7.95 -11.45 7.92
CA VAL A 23 -8.22 -10.23 7.17
C VAL A 23 -9.25 -9.44 7.94
N GLN A 24 -8.86 -8.26 8.42
CA GLN A 24 -9.78 -7.31 9.03
C GLN A 24 -10.19 -6.29 7.97
N PRO A 25 -11.47 -6.26 7.55
CA PRO A 25 -11.92 -5.22 6.63
C PRO A 25 -11.94 -3.88 7.35
N LEU A 26 -11.32 -2.87 6.74
CA LEU A 26 -11.45 -1.47 7.15
C LEU A 26 -12.71 -0.87 6.51
N GLY A 27 -13.33 0.09 7.19
CA GLY A 27 -14.43 0.88 6.66
C GLY A 27 -14.00 1.77 5.49
N THR A 28 -14.94 2.05 4.59
CA THR A 28 -14.68 2.96 3.47
C THR A 28 -14.41 4.38 3.99
N ASN A 29 -13.53 5.11 3.31
CA ASN A 29 -13.40 6.55 3.53
C ASN A 29 -14.17 7.32 2.43
N ALA A 30 -14.51 8.58 2.70
CA ALA A 30 -15.17 9.49 1.75
C ALA A 30 -14.17 10.48 1.10
N LYS A 31 -12.86 10.18 1.12
CA LYS A 31 -11.82 11.10 0.66
C LYS A 31 -11.54 10.89 -0.82
N ASN A 32 -11.14 11.97 -1.50
CA ASN A 32 -10.66 11.86 -2.88
C ASN A 32 -9.20 11.36 -2.89
N GLU A 33 -9.03 10.04 -2.87
CA GLU A 33 -7.75 9.33 -2.87
C GLU A 33 -6.87 9.68 -4.09
N MET A 34 -7.45 10.20 -5.18
CA MET A 34 -6.66 10.61 -6.35
C MET A 34 -5.97 11.97 -6.16
N SER A 35 -6.38 12.77 -5.18
CA SER A 35 -5.72 14.02 -4.82
C SER A 35 -4.66 13.81 -3.73
N THR A 36 -3.59 14.61 -3.73
CA THR A 36 -2.55 14.50 -2.69
C THR A 36 -3.13 14.68 -1.27
N GLN A 37 -3.93 15.72 -1.06
CA GLN A 37 -4.52 15.98 0.26
C GLN A 37 -5.58 14.93 0.64
N GLY A 38 -6.36 14.45 -0.33
CA GLY A 38 -7.34 13.40 -0.07
C GLY A 38 -6.68 12.07 0.27
N MET A 39 -5.60 11.68 -0.41
CA MET A 39 -4.82 10.49 -0.06
C MET A 39 -4.16 10.62 1.32
N LYS A 40 -3.59 11.79 1.67
CA LYS A 40 -3.05 12.01 3.02
C LYS A 40 -4.12 11.78 4.09
N ARG A 41 -5.32 12.34 3.89
CA ARG A 41 -6.46 12.17 4.80
C ARG A 41 -6.98 10.74 4.83
N ALA A 42 -6.97 10.02 3.71
CA ALA A 42 -7.37 8.62 3.64
C ALA A 42 -6.41 7.73 4.44
N ILE A 43 -5.10 7.95 4.33
CA ILE A 43 -4.10 7.21 5.09
C ILE A 43 -4.30 7.40 6.60
N ILE A 44 -4.49 8.65 7.05
CA ILE A 44 -4.73 8.99 8.46
C ILE A 44 -6.03 8.35 8.96
N ASP A 45 -7.11 8.42 8.18
CA ASP A 45 -8.38 7.76 8.50
C ASP A 45 -8.19 6.24 8.67
N PHE A 46 -7.43 5.59 7.79
CA PHE A 46 -7.11 4.17 7.94
C PHE A 46 -6.19 3.88 9.13
N ASP A 47 -5.25 4.76 9.47
CA ASP A 47 -4.43 4.60 10.68
C ASP A 47 -5.31 4.62 11.94
N GLU A 48 -6.26 5.55 12.03
CA GLU A 48 -7.23 5.62 13.13
C GLU A 48 -8.07 4.35 13.22
N GLN A 49 -8.53 3.82 12.08
CA GLN A 49 -9.29 2.56 12.05
C GLN A 49 -8.45 1.35 12.46
N LYS A 50 -7.14 1.36 12.20
CA LYS A 50 -6.19 0.35 12.69
C LYS A 50 -5.85 0.53 14.18
N GLY A 51 -6.26 1.65 14.79
CA GLY A 51 -5.87 2.03 16.15
C GLY A 51 -4.42 2.50 16.25
N LEU A 52 -3.80 2.90 15.13
CA LEU A 52 -2.44 3.40 15.11
C LEU A 52 -2.41 4.87 15.52
N GLN A 53 -1.54 5.16 16.47
CA GLN A 53 -1.26 6.51 16.93
C GLN A 53 0.15 6.93 16.47
N PRO A 54 0.47 8.23 16.41
CA PRO A 54 1.75 8.71 15.89
C PRO A 54 2.99 8.13 16.59
N ASP A 55 2.90 7.87 17.90
CA ASP A 55 3.93 7.24 18.73
C ASP A 55 4.30 5.81 18.28
N ALA A 56 3.35 5.08 17.70
CA ALA A 56 3.59 3.74 17.19
C ALA A 56 4.64 3.70 16.06
N PHE A 57 4.82 4.80 15.32
CA PHE A 57 5.75 4.86 14.18
C PHE A 57 7.20 5.13 14.55
N LYS A 58 7.54 5.21 15.85
CA LYS A 58 8.94 5.27 16.30
C LYS A 58 9.71 4.00 15.92
N ASP A 59 9.09 2.84 16.15
CA ASP A 59 9.72 1.53 15.98
C ASP A 59 8.99 0.64 14.96
N MET A 60 7.94 1.15 14.31
CA MET A 60 7.11 0.40 13.38
C MET A 60 7.12 1.02 11.98
N LEU A 61 7.21 0.15 10.97
CA LEU A 61 6.88 0.49 9.59
C LEU A 61 5.51 -0.08 9.25
N ASP A 62 4.60 0.77 8.77
CA ASP A 62 3.31 0.33 8.25
C ASP A 62 3.35 0.21 6.73
N TRP A 63 2.59 -0.74 6.18
CA TRP A 63 2.61 -1.07 4.77
C TRP A 63 1.23 -0.78 4.15
N TYR A 64 1.23 0.09 3.15
CA TYR A 64 0.09 0.37 2.29
C TYR A 64 0.31 -0.15 0.87
N SER A 65 -0.73 -0.76 0.32
CA SER A 65 -0.80 -1.18 -1.09
C SER A 65 -2.07 -0.65 -1.75
N GLY A 66 -2.06 -0.61 -3.08
CA GLY A 66 -3.24 -0.28 -3.86
C GLY A 66 -2.97 -0.41 -5.35
N ASP A 67 -3.95 -0.01 -6.15
CA ASP A 67 -3.79 0.08 -7.60
C ASP A 67 -2.75 1.14 -8.03
N GLY A 68 -2.48 1.23 -9.33
CA GLY A 68 -1.48 2.17 -9.85
C GLY A 68 -1.80 3.64 -9.55
N GLY A 69 -3.08 4.01 -9.53
CA GLY A 69 -3.52 5.38 -9.24
C GLY A 69 -3.30 5.74 -7.78
N SER A 70 -3.72 4.86 -6.88
CA SER A 70 -3.54 4.97 -5.43
C SER A 70 -2.06 5.00 -5.09
N PHE A 71 -1.26 4.10 -5.66
CA PHE A 71 0.18 4.07 -5.45
C PHE A 71 0.86 5.38 -5.88
N ALA A 72 0.50 5.93 -7.04
CA ALA A 72 1.02 7.22 -7.50
C ALA A 72 0.58 8.38 -6.57
N ALA A 73 -0.62 8.35 -6.02
CA ALA A 73 -1.08 9.32 -5.04
C ALA A 73 -0.30 9.21 -3.71
N MET A 74 -0.09 8.01 -3.19
CA MET A 74 0.71 7.76 -1.98
C MET A 74 2.16 8.26 -2.14
N LEU A 75 2.79 7.99 -3.28
CA LEU A 75 4.14 8.50 -3.57
C LEU A 75 4.19 10.03 -3.64
N ARG A 76 3.15 10.68 -4.17
CA ARG A 76 3.04 12.15 -4.14
C ARG A 76 2.93 12.66 -2.71
N VAL A 77 2.09 12.04 -1.88
CA VAL A 77 1.98 12.41 -0.45
C VAL A 77 3.34 12.33 0.22
N ARG A 78 4.07 11.22 0.05
CA ARG A 78 5.42 11.07 0.61
C ARG A 78 6.38 12.14 0.09
N LYS A 79 6.40 12.39 -1.22
CA LYS A 79 7.27 13.40 -1.83
C LYS A 79 7.07 14.78 -1.23
N TYR A 80 5.81 15.19 -1.00
CA TYR A 80 5.51 16.49 -0.41
C TYR A 80 5.62 16.51 1.12
N GLY A 81 5.44 15.35 1.77
CA GLY A 81 5.59 15.20 3.22
C GLY A 81 7.04 15.20 3.69
N CYS A 82 7.95 14.52 2.97
CA CYS A 82 9.37 14.45 3.33
C CYS A 82 10.09 15.80 3.30
N ILE A 83 9.54 16.83 2.63
CA ILE A 83 10.12 18.19 2.63
C ILE A 83 10.03 18.82 4.03
N ALA A 84 9.08 18.38 4.86
CA ALA A 84 8.86 18.90 6.21
C ALA A 84 9.56 18.08 7.30
N GLN A 85 10.44 17.15 6.94
CA GLN A 85 10.97 16.18 7.90
C GLN A 85 12.17 16.73 8.69
N THR A 86 12.14 16.51 10.00
CA THR A 86 13.19 16.82 10.96
C THR A 86 13.66 15.51 11.59
N LEU A 87 14.98 15.28 11.65
CA LEU A 87 15.56 13.99 12.05
C LEU A 87 15.72 13.85 13.58
N ARG A 88 14.83 14.44 14.37
CA ARG A 88 14.95 14.48 15.83
C ARG A 88 13.83 13.69 16.50
N GLU A 89 14.11 13.18 17.71
CA GLU A 89 13.16 12.34 18.43
C GLU A 89 11.92 13.10 18.91
N GLU A 90 12.02 14.41 19.14
CA GLU A 90 10.89 15.28 19.45
C GLU A 90 9.88 15.40 18.28
N ASP A 91 10.29 15.03 17.07
CA ASP A 91 9.55 15.30 15.84
C ASP A 91 8.80 14.04 15.31
N ILE A 92 8.51 13.05 16.18
CA ILE A 92 7.76 11.83 15.84
C ILE A 92 6.38 12.15 15.21
N GLN A 93 5.72 13.21 15.70
CA GLN A 93 4.48 13.71 15.12
C GLN A 93 4.69 14.21 13.69
N GLU A 94 5.79 14.91 13.42
CA GLU A 94 6.13 15.38 12.08
C GLU A 94 6.43 14.19 11.14
N ASN A 95 7.07 13.13 11.64
CA ASN A 95 7.32 11.90 10.87
C ASN A 95 6.05 11.13 10.51
N TYR A 96 5.07 11.10 11.41
CA TYR A 96 3.73 10.57 11.14
C TYR A 96 3.04 11.39 10.04
N GLU A 97 3.11 12.72 10.15
CA GLU A 97 2.51 13.63 9.16
C GLU A 97 3.24 13.65 7.80
N SER A 98 4.55 13.37 7.78
CA SER A 98 5.39 13.29 6.58
C SER A 98 5.29 11.95 5.86
N MET A 99 4.62 10.97 6.45
CA MET A 99 4.46 9.59 5.95
C MET A 99 5.78 8.83 5.82
N THR A 100 6.81 9.16 6.62
CA THR A 100 8.12 8.51 6.49
C THR A 100 8.16 7.09 7.08
N GLY A 101 7.36 6.82 8.12
CA GLY A 101 7.20 5.49 8.71
C GLY A 101 6.35 4.52 7.89
N LYS A 102 6.14 4.79 6.58
CA LYS A 102 5.25 4.01 5.71
C LYS A 102 5.96 3.50 4.47
N ILE A 103 5.65 2.25 4.12
CA ILE A 103 6.06 1.58 2.89
C ILE A 103 4.86 1.57 1.95
N PHE A 104 5.08 2.01 0.71
CA PHE A 104 4.08 1.99 -0.35
C PHE A 104 4.47 1.01 -1.44
N THR A 105 3.56 0.14 -1.85
CA THR A 105 3.77 -0.77 -2.99
C THR A 105 2.55 -0.81 -3.91
N CYS A 106 2.78 -0.89 -5.21
CA CYS A 106 1.72 -1.20 -6.16
C CYS A 106 1.31 -2.67 -6.03
N GLU A 107 0.01 -2.96 -5.99
CA GLU A 107 -0.48 -4.34 -5.90
C GLU A 107 -0.23 -5.10 -7.19
N LEU A 108 0.44 -6.24 -7.05
CA LEU A 108 0.86 -7.08 -8.17
C LEU A 108 -0.34 -7.55 -9.02
N TRP A 109 -1.49 -7.81 -8.38
CA TRP A 109 -2.72 -8.18 -9.06
C TRP A 109 -3.24 -7.06 -9.96
N HIS A 110 -3.36 -5.84 -9.43
CA HIS A 110 -3.82 -4.69 -10.20
C HIS A 110 -2.87 -4.38 -11.35
N MET A 111 -1.56 -4.41 -11.11
CA MET A 111 -0.55 -4.24 -12.17
C MET A 111 -0.70 -5.32 -13.25
N ARG A 112 -0.83 -6.59 -12.86
CA ARG A 112 -0.98 -7.70 -13.80
C ARG A 112 -2.26 -7.59 -14.61
N ALA A 113 -3.38 -7.25 -13.98
CA ALA A 113 -4.66 -7.07 -14.63
C ALA A 113 -4.59 -5.93 -15.65
N THR A 114 -4.02 -4.77 -15.28
CA THR A 114 -3.82 -3.64 -16.19
C THR A 114 -2.94 -4.04 -17.38
N CYS A 115 -1.80 -4.70 -17.15
CA CYS A 115 -0.93 -5.15 -18.24
C CYS A 115 -1.62 -6.13 -19.19
N LEU A 116 -2.38 -7.10 -18.65
CA LEU A 116 -3.12 -8.08 -19.45
C LEU A 116 -4.23 -7.40 -20.27
N ASN A 117 -4.97 -6.48 -19.67
CA ASN A 117 -6.03 -5.74 -20.34
C ASN A 117 -5.46 -4.84 -21.45
N SER A 118 -4.33 -4.16 -21.20
CA SER A 118 -3.65 -3.35 -22.22
C SER A 118 -3.13 -4.21 -23.38
N LEU A 119 -2.56 -5.39 -23.09
CA LEU A 119 -2.15 -6.35 -24.13
C LEU A 119 -3.34 -6.82 -24.96
N ALA A 120 -4.45 -7.18 -24.30
CA ALA A 120 -5.66 -7.63 -24.97
C ALA A 120 -6.26 -6.52 -25.84
N ALA A 121 -6.40 -5.30 -25.33
CA ALA A 121 -6.93 -4.16 -26.09
C ALA A 121 -6.05 -3.80 -27.30
N ASN A 122 -4.72 -3.82 -27.13
CA ASN A 122 -3.79 -3.57 -28.25
C ASN A 122 -3.81 -4.69 -29.30
N HIS A 123 -4.06 -5.93 -28.90
CA HIS A 123 -4.02 -7.08 -29.81
C HIS A 123 -5.35 -7.35 -30.50
N TYR A 124 -6.46 -7.23 -29.78
CA TYR A 124 -7.80 -7.59 -30.26
C TYR A 124 -8.67 -6.37 -30.60
N GLY A 125 -8.22 -5.14 -30.31
CA GLY A 125 -9.05 -3.94 -30.36
C GLY A 125 -9.91 -3.81 -29.10
N HIS A 126 -10.40 -2.58 -28.87
CA HIS A 126 -11.29 -2.25 -27.76
C HIS A 126 -12.69 -2.82 -27.93
#